data_AF-A0A8S4E5T7-F1
#
_entry.id   AF-A0A8S4E5T7-F1
#
_cell.length_a   1.000
_cell.length_b   1.000
_cell.length_c   1.000
_cell.angle_alpha   90.00
_cell.angle_beta   90.00
_cell.angle_gamma   90.00
#
_symmetry.space_group_name_H-M   'P 1'
#
loop_
_entity.id
_entity.type
_entity.pdbx_description
1 polymer ?
#
loop_
_entity_poly.entity_id
_entity_poly.type
_entity_poly.pdbx_seq_one_letter_code
_entity_poly.pdbx_strand_id
1 'polypeptide(L)'
;MNTWNEKHIKMCPFFIFMLLIQLTTTQSEETIMNPYAKEVSLFSAKFMNFAYVPGKNLVSSPVMVELLLGLLALGSKDPSQLIDVMHLGSNKDQLKVAFKKVSGAMQNIKGVTFYAANKLYVKECDSVVMPAFKKEAVHAFWAEVEKVDFDMGPVAADIISTWVEKITKGLIKDIIDPSTIESNTQAVMVNGLYFKGKWEKEFDPLDTETQTFHVSSSTAKNVQMMSQEETFKYGNCSALSAQLLELNYSKGKASMLIVLPKEVEGLKNVLRLLSDGYDLVSERGKMKPTRVQVRIPKFAIESDLDLSVLLPKMGVSSIFSSSAGITQILGNNESLEVSKGVQKAFLEVDEEGSKAASSSGMSLRSRRSIPEPPEQFVADRPALYIILLDDLPVLSAIYHPEPDTHDEL
;
A
#
# COMPACT_ATOMS: atom_id res chain seq x y z
N MET A 1 -74.57 -11.71 -56.37
CA MET A 1 -75.16 -12.89 -55.68
C MET A 1 -74.12 -13.99 -55.74
N ASN A 2 -73.74 -14.50 -54.57
CA ASN A 2 -72.81 -15.60 -54.29
C ASN A 2 -71.29 -15.34 -54.44
N THR A 3 -70.64 -15.60 -53.30
CA THR A 3 -69.21 -15.71 -53.00
C THR A 3 -68.60 -16.95 -53.65
N TRP A 4 -67.25 -17.00 -53.78
CA TRP A 4 -66.39 -18.14 -53.40
C TRP A 4 -64.87 -17.80 -53.59
N ASN A 5 -64.06 -18.47 -52.77
CA ASN A 5 -62.62 -18.35 -52.47
C ASN A 5 -61.65 -18.66 -53.63
N GLU A 6 -60.43 -18.11 -53.56
CA GLU A 6 -59.11 -18.82 -53.46
C GLU A 6 -57.94 -17.78 -53.48
N LYS A 7 -57.07 -17.71 -52.44
CA LYS A 7 -55.67 -18.22 -52.38
C LYS A 7 -54.76 -17.72 -53.54
N HIS A 8 -53.56 -17.14 -53.41
CA HIS A 8 -52.44 -17.28 -52.45
C HIS A 8 -51.34 -16.20 -52.74
N ILE A 9 -50.60 -15.79 -51.68
CA ILE A 9 -49.13 -15.57 -51.60
C ILE A 9 -48.47 -14.26 -52.12
N LYS A 10 -48.06 -13.48 -51.10
CA LYS A 10 -46.79 -12.75 -50.83
C LYS A 10 -46.27 -11.67 -51.80
N MET A 11 -46.24 -10.44 -51.29
CA MET A 11 -45.11 -9.51 -51.46
C MET A 11 -44.97 -8.59 -50.24
N CYS A 12 -43.76 -8.50 -49.68
CA CYS A 12 -43.37 -7.65 -48.56
C CYS A 12 -43.62 -6.15 -48.82
N PRO A 13 -43.81 -5.37 -47.75
CA PRO A 13 -43.15 -4.06 -47.72
C PRO A 13 -42.50 -3.71 -46.37
N PHE A 14 -41.34 -3.04 -46.49
CA PHE A 14 -40.87 -1.94 -45.65
C PHE A 14 -40.84 -2.13 -44.12
N PHE A 15 -39.64 -2.38 -43.58
CA PHE A 15 -39.29 -1.95 -42.23
C PHE A 15 -38.35 -0.74 -42.30
N ILE A 16 -38.81 0.35 -41.69
CA ILE A 16 -38.17 1.65 -41.56
C ILE A 16 -36.94 1.52 -40.66
N PHE A 17 -35.78 1.97 -41.13
CA PHE A 17 -34.55 2.07 -40.35
C PHE A 17 -34.60 3.36 -39.52
N MET A 18 -34.87 3.26 -38.22
CA MET A 18 -34.82 4.40 -37.29
C MET A 18 -33.43 4.43 -36.65
N LEU A 19 -32.61 5.40 -37.07
CA LEU A 19 -31.25 5.63 -36.58
C LEU A 19 -31.34 6.25 -35.16
N LEU A 20 -31.17 5.43 -34.12
CA LEU A 20 -31.02 5.91 -32.74
C LEU A 20 -29.56 6.33 -32.53
N ILE A 21 -29.30 7.64 -32.55
CA ILE A 21 -28.06 8.23 -32.05
C ILE A 21 -28.10 8.10 -30.53
N GLN A 22 -27.45 7.07 -29.98
CA GLN A 22 -27.17 7.01 -28.54
C GLN A 22 -26.02 7.97 -28.24
N LEU A 23 -26.38 9.17 -27.76
CA LEU A 23 -25.46 10.00 -26.99
C LEU A 23 -25.16 9.25 -25.68
N THR A 24 -24.08 8.49 -25.64
CA THR A 24 -23.53 8.01 -24.38
C THR A 24 -22.90 9.19 -23.67
N THR A 25 -23.66 9.84 -22.78
CA THR A 25 -23.09 10.66 -21.73
C THR A 25 -22.20 9.77 -20.88
N THR A 26 -20.89 9.86 -21.08
CA THR A 26 -19.90 9.32 -20.13
C THR A 26 -20.09 10.07 -18.81
N GLN A 27 -20.87 9.51 -17.89
CA GLN A 27 -20.73 9.86 -16.48
C GLN A 27 -19.32 9.41 -16.09
N SER A 28 -18.41 10.36 -15.88
CA SER A 28 -17.23 10.11 -15.09
C SER A 28 -17.71 9.65 -13.71
N GLU A 29 -17.42 8.42 -13.33
CA GLU A 29 -17.49 8.03 -11.93
C GLU A 29 -16.59 9.02 -11.17
N GLU A 30 -17.17 9.93 -10.40
CA GLU A 30 -16.41 10.69 -9.41
C GLU A 30 -15.85 9.67 -8.43
N THR A 31 -14.57 9.35 -8.55
CA THR A 31 -13.84 8.60 -7.53
C THR A 31 -14.00 9.39 -6.22
N ILE A 32 -14.87 8.91 -5.33
CA ILE A 32 -15.10 9.53 -4.03
C ILE A 32 -13.78 9.40 -3.27
N MET A 33 -13.01 10.49 -3.20
CA MET A 33 -11.80 10.57 -2.38
C MET A 33 -12.09 9.99 -1.00
N ASN A 34 -11.18 9.13 -0.51
CA ASN A 34 -11.30 8.67 0.87
C ASN A 34 -11.10 9.89 1.79
N PRO A 35 -12.08 10.25 2.64
CA PRO A 35 -12.01 11.46 3.46
C PRO A 35 -10.91 11.40 4.52
N TYR A 36 -10.29 10.24 4.71
CA TYR A 36 -9.21 9.98 5.65
C TYR A 36 -7.83 9.87 4.98
N ALA A 37 -7.74 10.05 3.65
CA ALA A 37 -6.48 9.86 2.91
C ALA A 37 -5.36 10.78 3.41
N LYS A 38 -5.69 11.99 3.82
CA LYS A 38 -4.73 12.96 4.34
C LYS A 38 -4.15 12.53 5.68
N GLU A 39 -4.99 12.09 6.60
CA GLU A 39 -4.61 11.64 7.94
C GLU A 39 -3.77 10.36 7.84
N VAL A 40 -4.21 9.37 7.05
CA VAL A 40 -3.46 8.14 6.78
C VAL A 40 -2.11 8.46 6.11
N SER A 41 -2.07 9.42 5.19
CA SER A 41 -0.83 9.87 4.56
C SER A 41 0.12 10.54 5.55
N LEU A 42 -0.38 11.34 6.49
CA LEU A 42 0.42 11.96 7.54
C LEU A 42 1.01 10.92 8.50
N PHE A 43 0.20 9.96 8.96
CA PHE A 43 0.70 8.86 9.79
C PHE A 43 1.78 8.05 9.05
N SER A 44 1.53 7.73 7.77
CA SER A 44 2.48 7.01 6.92
C SER A 44 3.80 7.76 6.75
N ALA A 45 3.75 9.08 6.53
CA ALA A 45 4.94 9.92 6.40
C ALA A 45 5.77 9.96 7.69
N LYS A 46 5.11 10.13 8.85
CA LYS A 46 5.78 10.07 10.17
C LYS A 46 6.43 8.70 10.38
N PHE A 47 5.70 7.62 10.10
CA PHE A 47 6.21 6.25 10.22
C PHE A 47 7.47 6.04 9.37
N MET A 48 7.41 6.38 8.09
CA MET A 48 8.56 6.25 7.17
C MET A 48 9.74 7.12 7.60
N ASN A 49 9.50 8.35 8.08
CA ASN A 49 10.56 9.22 8.58
C ASN A 49 11.30 8.64 9.80
N PHE A 50 10.59 8.02 10.75
CA PHE A 50 11.22 7.39 11.92
C PHE A 50 11.82 6.01 11.65
N ALA A 51 11.29 5.28 10.66
CA ALA A 51 11.80 3.98 10.25
C ALA A 51 13.01 4.09 9.30
N TYR A 52 13.17 5.21 8.61
CA TYR A 52 14.22 5.41 7.62
C TYR A 52 15.63 5.34 8.23
N VAL A 53 16.44 4.45 7.69
CA VAL A 53 17.87 4.33 7.97
C VAL A 53 18.61 4.54 6.64
N PRO A 54 19.49 5.55 6.53
CA PRO A 54 20.23 5.81 5.30
C PRO A 54 20.98 4.58 4.79
N GLY A 55 20.84 4.30 3.49
CA GLY A 55 21.53 3.18 2.84
C GLY A 55 20.92 1.80 3.07
N LYS A 56 19.75 1.71 3.72
CA LYS A 56 19.02 0.45 3.89
C LYS A 56 17.68 0.48 3.15
N ASN A 57 17.35 -0.64 2.53
CA ASN A 57 16.00 -0.89 2.03
C ASN A 57 14.99 -0.77 3.17
N LEU A 58 13.83 -0.21 2.86
CA LEU A 58 12.70 -0.13 3.77
C LEU A 58 11.43 -0.33 2.97
N VAL A 59 10.62 -1.32 3.32
CA VAL A 59 9.24 -1.45 2.88
C VAL A 59 8.35 -1.59 4.11
N SER A 60 7.24 -0.87 4.13
CA SER A 60 6.32 -0.92 5.27
C SER A 60 4.89 -0.65 4.83
N SER A 61 3.96 -1.02 5.69
CA SER A 61 2.55 -0.64 5.55
C SER A 61 2.08 0.06 6.81
N PRO A 62 2.30 1.39 6.90
CA PRO A 62 1.93 2.13 8.09
C PRO A 62 0.44 2.04 8.39
N VAL A 63 -0.43 2.06 7.36
CA VAL A 63 -1.89 1.94 7.54
C VAL A 63 -2.31 0.62 8.20
N MET A 64 -1.59 -0.49 7.97
CA MET A 64 -1.89 -1.76 8.64
C MET A 64 -1.49 -1.75 10.11
N VAL A 65 -0.39 -1.07 10.45
CA VAL A 65 -0.05 -0.80 11.86
C VAL A 65 -1.10 0.11 12.49
N GLU A 66 -1.55 1.12 11.76
CA GLU A 66 -2.61 2.04 12.19
C GLU A 66 -3.92 1.32 12.51
N LEU A 67 -4.32 0.33 11.69
CA LEU A 67 -5.48 -0.53 11.96
C LEU A 67 -5.34 -1.31 13.27
N LEU A 68 -4.15 -1.89 13.55
CA LEU A 68 -3.89 -2.60 14.80
C LEU A 68 -3.85 -1.65 16.01
N LEU A 69 -3.32 -0.43 15.85
CA LEU A 69 -3.38 0.61 16.88
C LEU A 69 -4.82 1.06 17.15
N GLY A 70 -5.64 1.19 16.10
CA GLY A 70 -7.06 1.46 16.22
C GLY A 70 -7.83 0.38 16.96
N LEU A 71 -7.48 -0.88 16.71
CA LEU A 71 -8.04 -2.02 17.43
C LEU A 71 -7.67 -1.99 18.92
N LEU A 72 -6.41 -1.68 19.25
CA LEU A 72 -5.97 -1.49 20.63
C LEU A 72 -6.68 -0.31 21.30
N ALA A 73 -6.86 0.81 20.59
CA ALA A 73 -7.63 1.94 21.09
C ALA A 73 -9.08 1.54 21.42
N LEU A 74 -9.70 0.66 20.63
CA LEU A 74 -11.01 0.11 20.98
C LEU A 74 -10.95 -0.73 22.26
N GLY A 75 -9.85 -1.45 22.50
CA GLY A 75 -9.61 -2.25 23.70
C GLY A 75 -9.17 -1.47 24.96
N SER A 76 -8.71 -0.22 24.81
CA SER A 76 -8.18 0.60 25.91
C SER A 76 -9.26 1.38 26.65
N LYS A 77 -9.20 1.47 27.98
CA LYS A 77 -10.09 2.33 28.77
C LYS A 77 -9.94 3.80 28.40
N ASP A 78 -8.72 4.26 28.23
CA ASP A 78 -8.37 5.61 27.74
C ASP A 78 -7.61 5.49 26.40
N PRO A 79 -8.25 5.77 25.26
CA PRO A 79 -7.63 5.68 23.94
C PRO A 79 -6.98 6.99 23.47
N SER A 80 -6.93 8.06 24.27
CA SER A 80 -6.57 9.40 23.79
C SER A 80 -5.21 9.46 23.08
N GLN A 81 -4.14 8.88 23.66
CA GLN A 81 -2.81 8.86 23.01
C GLN A 81 -2.86 8.22 21.61
N LEU A 82 -3.58 7.10 21.46
CA LEU A 82 -3.65 6.38 20.19
C LEU A 82 -4.44 7.17 19.16
N ILE A 83 -5.59 7.73 19.55
CA ILE A 83 -6.43 8.55 18.68
C ILE A 83 -5.68 9.82 18.23
N ASP A 84 -4.98 10.48 19.13
CA ASP A 84 -4.24 11.71 18.87
C ASP A 84 -3.12 11.49 17.85
N VAL A 85 -2.42 10.36 17.89
CA VAL A 85 -1.33 10.06 16.94
C VAL A 85 -1.87 9.73 15.54
N MET A 86 -3.00 9.03 15.44
CA MET A 86 -3.61 8.66 14.16
C MET A 86 -4.37 9.81 13.51
N HIS A 87 -4.87 10.78 14.29
CA HIS A 87 -5.70 11.89 13.81
C HIS A 87 -7.01 11.45 13.10
N LEU A 88 -7.44 10.20 13.26
CA LEU A 88 -8.61 9.60 12.57
C LEU A 88 -9.93 9.68 13.37
N GLY A 89 -10.13 10.80 14.09
CA GLY A 89 -11.32 11.06 14.90
C GLY A 89 -10.98 11.59 16.28
N SER A 90 -11.99 11.70 17.16
CA SER A 90 -11.83 12.20 18.53
C SER A 90 -12.30 11.22 19.60
N ASN A 91 -12.86 10.07 19.21
CA ASN A 91 -13.33 9.02 20.10
C ASN A 91 -13.41 7.67 19.38
N LYS A 92 -13.66 6.59 20.13
CA LYS A 92 -13.72 5.21 19.60
C LYS A 92 -14.77 5.01 18.51
N ASP A 93 -15.91 5.68 18.57
CA ASP A 93 -16.98 5.51 17.57
C ASP A 93 -16.59 6.13 16.24
N GLN A 94 -16.05 7.35 16.26
CA GLN A 94 -15.51 7.99 15.06
C GLN A 94 -14.34 7.19 14.48
N LEU A 95 -13.45 6.67 15.33
CA LEU A 95 -12.32 5.85 14.93
C LEU A 95 -12.77 4.57 14.21
N LYS A 96 -13.77 3.86 14.75
CA LYS A 96 -14.37 2.69 14.09
C LYS A 96 -14.97 3.03 12.73
N VAL A 97 -15.68 4.15 12.62
CA VAL A 97 -16.25 4.61 11.34
C VAL A 97 -15.14 4.90 10.32
N ALA A 98 -14.07 5.57 10.76
CA ALA A 98 -12.93 5.87 9.91
C ALA A 98 -12.26 4.61 9.39
N PHE A 99 -11.88 3.69 10.28
CA PHE A 99 -11.20 2.47 9.87
C PHE A 99 -12.08 1.51 9.09
N LYS A 100 -13.40 1.46 9.32
CA LYS A 100 -14.30 0.71 8.45
C LYS A 100 -14.27 1.21 7.00
N LYS A 101 -14.13 2.53 6.79
CA LYS A 101 -14.00 3.12 5.46
C LYS A 101 -12.61 2.88 4.86
N VAL A 102 -11.55 3.04 5.66
CA VAL A 102 -10.15 2.78 5.25
C VAL A 102 -9.97 1.31 4.88
N SER A 103 -10.30 0.37 5.76
CA SER A 103 -10.18 -1.07 5.50
C SER A 103 -11.07 -1.54 4.34
N GLY A 104 -12.30 -1.03 4.24
CA GLY A 104 -13.21 -1.37 3.14
C GLY A 104 -12.65 -1.01 1.76
N ALA A 105 -11.87 0.06 1.64
CA ALA A 105 -11.21 0.46 0.40
C ALA A 105 -10.01 -0.45 0.03
N MET A 106 -9.40 -1.11 1.02
CA MET A 106 -8.25 -2.00 0.82
C MET A 106 -8.65 -3.46 0.58
N GLN A 107 -9.93 -3.80 0.74
CA GLN A 107 -10.43 -5.15 0.49
C GLN A 107 -10.84 -5.35 -0.98
N ASN A 108 -10.47 -6.48 -1.57
CA ASN A 108 -10.86 -6.91 -2.92
C ASN A 108 -10.35 -6.01 -4.07
N ILE A 109 -9.06 -5.69 -4.07
CA ILE A 109 -8.43 -4.90 -5.12
C ILE A 109 -8.17 -5.81 -6.33
N LYS A 110 -8.64 -5.38 -7.51
CA LYS A 110 -8.39 -6.08 -8.76
C LYS A 110 -7.06 -5.60 -9.36
N GLY A 111 -6.32 -6.51 -10.00
CA GLY A 111 -5.14 -6.17 -10.80
C GLY A 111 -3.82 -6.17 -10.04
N VAL A 112 -3.87 -6.44 -8.72
CA VAL A 112 -2.72 -6.63 -7.85
C VAL A 112 -2.88 -7.90 -7.03
N THR A 113 -1.76 -8.53 -6.70
CA THR A 113 -1.64 -9.54 -5.66
C THR A 113 -1.34 -8.81 -4.35
N PHE A 114 -2.33 -8.74 -3.47
CA PHE A 114 -2.23 -8.07 -2.19
C PHE A 114 -2.70 -9.00 -1.09
N TYR A 115 -1.76 -9.47 -0.27
CA TYR A 115 -2.05 -10.29 0.90
C TYR A 115 -1.66 -9.53 2.15
N ALA A 116 -2.63 -9.34 3.05
CA ALA A 116 -2.44 -8.67 4.33
C ALA A 116 -2.92 -9.59 5.45
N ALA A 117 -2.06 -9.83 6.43
CA ALA A 117 -2.31 -10.64 7.60
C ALA A 117 -2.18 -9.74 8.83
N ASN A 118 -3.31 -9.31 9.40
CA ASN A 118 -3.35 -8.48 10.61
C ASN A 118 -3.95 -9.28 11.77
N LYS A 119 -3.19 -9.47 12.85
CA LYS A 119 -3.72 -10.14 14.04
C LYS A 119 -3.10 -9.61 15.32
N LEU A 120 -3.93 -9.51 16.34
CA LEU A 120 -3.51 -9.34 17.72
C LEU A 120 -3.60 -10.70 18.43
N TYR A 121 -2.46 -11.21 18.87
CA TYR A 121 -2.40 -12.37 19.75
C TYR A 121 -2.36 -11.91 21.20
N VAL A 122 -3.14 -12.55 22.07
CA VAL A 122 -3.14 -12.28 23.52
C VAL A 122 -2.82 -13.58 24.27
N LYS A 123 -2.28 -13.48 25.48
CA LYS A 123 -1.88 -14.65 26.26
C LYS A 123 -3.07 -15.55 26.56
N GLU A 124 -2.85 -16.86 26.50
CA GLU A 124 -3.83 -17.86 26.92
C GLU A 124 -4.19 -17.69 28.40
N CYS A 125 -5.50 -17.70 28.68
CA CYS A 125 -6.06 -17.53 30.02
C CYS A 125 -7.50 -18.09 30.07
N ASP A 126 -8.05 -18.24 31.28
CA ASP A 126 -9.42 -18.76 31.48
C ASP A 126 -10.52 -17.82 30.95
N SER A 127 -10.17 -16.57 30.66
CA SER A 127 -11.07 -15.57 30.10
C SER A 127 -11.27 -15.77 28.59
N VAL A 128 -12.43 -15.34 28.10
CA VAL A 128 -12.74 -15.31 26.68
C VAL A 128 -12.40 -13.95 26.10
N VAL A 129 -11.85 -13.92 24.88
CA VAL A 129 -11.84 -12.69 24.06
C VAL A 129 -13.30 -12.38 23.72
N MET A 130 -13.75 -11.18 24.04
CA MET A 130 -15.16 -10.80 23.91
C MET A 130 -15.64 -10.99 22.45
N PRO A 131 -16.74 -11.74 22.21
CA PRO A 131 -17.23 -11.99 20.84
C PRO A 131 -17.54 -10.71 20.05
N ALA A 132 -18.07 -9.69 20.72
CA ALA A 132 -18.31 -8.38 20.12
C ALA A 132 -16.99 -7.72 19.68
N PHE A 133 -15.93 -7.83 20.47
CA PHE A 133 -14.62 -7.29 20.13
C PHE A 133 -14.01 -7.99 18.92
N LYS A 134 -14.07 -9.33 18.86
CA LYS A 134 -13.63 -10.10 17.67
C LYS A 134 -14.37 -9.66 16.40
N LYS A 135 -15.68 -9.44 16.50
CA LYS A 135 -16.50 -8.98 15.36
C LYS A 135 -16.06 -7.60 14.88
N GLU A 136 -15.85 -6.66 15.80
CA GLU A 136 -15.35 -5.32 15.44
C GLU A 136 -13.95 -5.37 14.84
N ALA A 137 -13.05 -6.20 15.37
CA ALA A 137 -11.70 -6.40 14.82
C ALA A 137 -11.74 -6.75 13.32
N VAL A 138 -12.57 -7.72 12.95
CA VAL A 138 -12.69 -8.16 11.55
C VAL A 138 -13.38 -7.09 10.70
N HIS A 139 -14.48 -6.51 11.20
CA HIS A 139 -15.36 -5.66 10.39
C HIS A 139 -14.86 -4.22 10.21
N ALA A 140 -14.18 -3.65 11.21
CA ALA A 140 -13.72 -2.27 11.16
C ALA A 140 -12.21 -2.17 10.93
N PHE A 141 -11.42 -3.11 11.47
CA PHE A 141 -9.96 -3.02 11.47
C PHE A 141 -9.27 -4.02 10.54
N TRP A 142 -10.04 -4.86 9.84
CA TRP A 142 -9.52 -5.94 8.98
C TRP A 142 -8.42 -6.76 9.68
N ALA A 143 -8.69 -7.08 10.94
CA ALA A 143 -7.78 -7.80 11.82
C ALA A 143 -8.50 -8.91 12.58
N GLU A 144 -7.75 -9.89 13.04
CA GLU A 144 -8.24 -10.95 13.90
C GLU A 144 -7.69 -10.80 15.32
N VAL A 145 -8.35 -11.41 16.30
CA VAL A 145 -7.89 -11.47 17.69
C VAL A 145 -8.03 -12.89 18.22
N GLU A 146 -6.93 -13.48 18.62
CA GLU A 146 -6.88 -14.85 19.12
C GLU A 146 -5.96 -14.97 20.34
N LYS A 147 -6.21 -16.02 21.12
CA LYS A 147 -5.33 -16.37 22.23
C LYS A 147 -4.23 -17.31 21.73
N VAL A 148 -3.06 -17.22 22.33
CA VAL A 148 -1.96 -18.17 22.13
C VAL A 148 -1.23 -18.38 23.45
N ASP A 149 -0.79 -19.61 23.69
CA ASP A 149 -0.01 -19.93 24.87
C ASP A 149 1.47 -19.54 24.65
N PHE A 150 1.83 -18.33 25.08
CA PHE A 150 3.21 -17.84 24.98
C PHE A 150 4.19 -18.59 25.90
N ASP A 151 3.72 -19.34 26.90
CA ASP A 151 4.61 -20.14 27.75
C ASP A 151 5.22 -21.32 26.97
N MET A 152 4.68 -21.64 25.79
CA MET A 152 5.27 -22.60 24.85
C MET A 152 6.44 -22.04 24.03
N GLY A 153 6.81 -20.76 24.22
CA GLY A 153 8.01 -20.14 23.63
C GLY A 153 8.07 -20.30 22.10
N PRO A 154 9.07 -21.03 21.55
CA PRO A 154 9.21 -21.23 20.11
C PRO A 154 7.98 -21.82 19.40
N VAL A 155 7.17 -22.64 20.07
CA VAL A 155 5.96 -23.21 19.46
C VAL A 155 4.90 -22.13 19.25
N ALA A 156 4.79 -21.15 20.16
CA ALA A 156 3.89 -20.01 19.96
C ALA A 156 4.32 -19.14 18.77
N ALA A 157 5.62 -18.93 18.60
CA ALA A 157 6.19 -18.24 17.44
C ALA A 157 5.87 -18.97 16.12
N ASP A 158 5.95 -20.30 16.11
CA ASP A 158 5.60 -21.13 14.95
C ASP A 158 4.10 -21.06 14.60
N ILE A 159 3.22 -21.09 15.60
CA ILE A 159 1.77 -20.89 15.41
C ILE A 159 1.48 -19.54 14.74
N ILE A 160 2.12 -18.48 15.23
CA ILE A 160 1.98 -17.12 14.69
C ILE A 160 2.48 -17.06 13.24
N SER A 161 3.68 -17.56 12.98
CA SER A 161 4.31 -17.55 11.66
C SER A 161 3.54 -18.39 10.64
N THR A 162 3.08 -19.58 11.04
CA THR A 162 2.27 -20.47 10.19
C THR A 162 0.95 -19.81 9.79
N TRP A 163 0.30 -19.07 10.69
CA TRP A 163 -0.91 -18.32 10.35
C TRP A 163 -0.62 -17.24 9.29
N VAL A 164 0.45 -16.46 9.46
CA VAL A 164 0.84 -15.43 8.49
C VAL A 164 1.19 -16.05 7.14
N GLU A 165 1.97 -17.13 7.13
CA GLU A 165 2.36 -17.84 5.91
C GLU A 165 1.13 -18.35 5.16
N LYS A 166 0.14 -18.89 5.87
CA LYS A 166 -1.11 -19.35 5.28
C LYS A 166 -1.91 -18.22 4.63
N ILE A 167 -2.04 -17.07 5.29
CA ILE A 167 -2.77 -15.91 4.75
C ILE A 167 -2.04 -15.34 3.53
N THR A 168 -0.71 -15.29 3.59
CA THR A 168 0.16 -14.75 2.53
C THR A 168 0.58 -15.77 1.48
N LYS A 169 -0.03 -16.98 1.48
CA LYS A 169 0.22 -18.04 0.49
C LYS A 169 1.68 -18.49 0.40
N GLY A 170 2.41 -18.50 1.52
CA GLY A 170 3.81 -18.91 1.54
C GLY A 170 4.81 -17.78 1.30
N LEU A 171 4.34 -16.55 1.08
CA LEU A 171 5.19 -15.44 0.63
C LEU A 171 5.81 -14.65 1.79
N ILE A 172 5.17 -14.65 2.97
CA ILE A 172 5.72 -14.09 4.20
C ILE A 172 5.90 -15.22 5.20
N LYS A 173 7.15 -15.49 5.55
CA LYS A 173 7.57 -16.55 6.47
C LYS A 173 8.32 -15.98 7.66
N ASP A 174 8.39 -16.78 8.72
CA ASP A 174 9.24 -16.51 9.89
C ASP A 174 9.08 -15.06 10.41
N ILE A 175 7.83 -14.61 10.53
CA ILE A 175 7.51 -13.21 10.87
C ILE A 175 7.98 -12.82 12.28
N ILE A 176 8.18 -13.81 13.14
CA ILE A 176 8.59 -13.61 14.51
C ILE A 176 9.74 -14.56 14.86
N ASP A 177 10.81 -13.97 15.38
CA ASP A 177 11.94 -14.73 15.92
C ASP A 177 11.49 -15.50 17.18
N PRO A 178 11.58 -16.84 17.19
CA PRO A 178 11.21 -17.67 18.34
C PRO A 178 11.90 -17.29 19.65
N SER A 179 13.11 -16.75 19.59
CA SER A 179 13.88 -16.33 20.77
C SER A 179 13.29 -15.12 21.49
N THR A 180 12.33 -14.45 20.86
CA THR A 180 11.74 -13.20 21.36
C THR A 180 10.37 -13.39 22.03
N ILE A 181 9.88 -14.63 22.08
CA ILE A 181 8.68 -14.97 22.85
C ILE A 181 9.11 -15.47 24.23
N GLU A 182 8.78 -14.68 25.25
CA GLU A 182 9.07 -14.97 26.66
C GLU A 182 7.78 -15.36 27.42
N SER A 183 7.91 -16.03 28.57
CA SER A 183 6.76 -16.46 29.39
C SER A 183 5.94 -15.30 29.97
N ASN A 184 6.53 -14.11 30.09
CA ASN A 184 5.84 -12.89 30.52
C ASN A 184 5.07 -12.19 29.37
N THR A 185 5.20 -12.65 28.13
CA THR A 185 4.52 -12.07 26.95
C THR A 185 3.01 -12.06 27.15
N GLN A 186 2.39 -10.88 27.09
CA GLN A 186 0.95 -10.68 27.31
C GLN A 186 0.18 -10.51 26.00
N ALA A 187 0.73 -9.74 25.06
CA ALA A 187 0.14 -9.57 23.74
C ALA A 187 1.20 -9.28 22.67
N VAL A 188 0.93 -9.75 21.44
CA VAL A 188 1.77 -9.54 20.26
C VAL A 188 0.94 -9.01 19.10
N MET A 189 1.32 -7.85 18.58
CA MET A 189 0.78 -7.29 17.33
C MET A 189 1.54 -7.87 16.15
N VAL A 190 0.83 -8.38 15.15
CA VAL A 190 1.44 -9.02 13.97
C VAL A 190 0.82 -8.45 12.70
N ASN A 191 1.65 -7.89 11.83
CA ASN A 191 1.29 -7.53 10.46
C ASN A 191 2.24 -8.17 9.43
N GLY A 192 1.72 -9.08 8.61
CA GLY A 192 2.42 -9.59 7.42
C GLY A 192 1.81 -9.01 6.14
N LEU A 193 2.63 -8.50 5.23
CA LEU A 193 2.16 -7.91 3.98
C LEU A 193 3.00 -8.35 2.78
N TYR A 194 2.32 -8.77 1.72
CA TYR A 194 2.90 -8.98 0.41
C TYR A 194 2.15 -8.16 -0.65
N PHE A 195 2.91 -7.43 -1.48
CA PHE A 195 2.37 -6.74 -2.64
C PHE A 195 3.17 -7.08 -3.90
N LYS A 196 2.46 -7.50 -4.95
CA LYS A 196 2.95 -7.52 -6.33
C LYS A 196 1.85 -7.02 -7.25
N GLY A 197 2.11 -5.97 -8.01
CA GLY A 197 1.15 -5.38 -8.94
C GLY A 197 1.59 -5.59 -10.38
N LYS A 198 0.64 -5.61 -11.31
CA LYS A 198 0.93 -5.69 -12.74
C LYS A 198 0.57 -4.38 -13.40
N TRP A 199 1.49 -3.80 -14.17
CA TRP A 199 1.33 -2.45 -14.71
C TRP A 199 0.14 -2.33 -15.67
N GLU A 200 -0.48 -1.16 -15.74
CA GLU A 200 -1.40 -0.80 -16.84
C GLU A 200 -0.62 -0.62 -18.15
N LYS A 201 0.59 -0.06 -18.05
CA LYS A 201 1.52 0.16 -19.16
C LYS A 201 2.87 -0.47 -18.80
N GLU A 202 3.14 -1.63 -19.37
CA GLU A 202 4.28 -2.47 -19.04
C GLU A 202 5.60 -1.93 -19.57
N PHE A 203 6.68 -2.34 -18.91
CA PHE A 203 8.03 -2.17 -19.42
C PHE A 203 8.34 -3.35 -20.35
N ASP A 204 9.03 -3.11 -21.46
CA ASP A 204 9.56 -4.21 -22.27
C ASP A 204 10.84 -4.73 -21.58
N PRO A 205 10.94 -6.02 -21.23
CA PRO A 205 12.18 -6.59 -20.70
C PRO A 205 13.40 -6.38 -21.61
N LEU A 206 13.20 -6.19 -22.93
CA LEU A 206 14.28 -5.87 -23.87
C LEU A 206 14.83 -4.45 -23.71
N ASP A 207 14.05 -3.53 -23.12
CA ASP A 207 14.45 -2.15 -22.82
C ASP A 207 15.01 -2.01 -21.39
N THR A 208 15.18 -3.11 -20.67
CA THR A 208 15.82 -3.12 -19.35
C THR A 208 17.33 -3.25 -19.50
N GLU A 209 18.06 -2.27 -18.99
CA GLU A 209 19.51 -2.17 -19.15
C GLU A 209 20.20 -1.95 -17.81
N THR A 210 21.44 -2.40 -17.70
CA THR A 210 22.31 -2.05 -16.57
C THR A 210 22.63 -0.55 -16.60
N GLN A 211 22.20 0.20 -15.58
CA GLN A 211 22.50 1.62 -15.44
C GLN A 211 22.99 1.97 -14.04
N THR A 212 23.69 3.09 -13.92
CA THR A 212 24.20 3.61 -12.65
C THR A 212 23.08 4.13 -11.77
N PHE A 213 23.11 3.75 -10.49
CA PHE A 213 22.30 4.27 -9.40
C PHE A 213 23.21 4.91 -8.35
N HIS A 214 22.99 6.17 -8.05
CA HIS A 214 23.71 6.97 -7.07
C HIS A 214 23.14 6.72 -5.67
N VAL A 215 23.77 5.82 -4.91
CA VAL A 215 23.38 5.49 -3.52
C VAL A 215 23.62 6.67 -2.59
N SER A 216 24.71 7.39 -2.81
CA SER A 216 25.09 8.62 -2.10
C SER A 216 25.88 9.53 -3.04
N SER A 217 26.25 10.73 -2.57
CA SER A 217 27.13 11.63 -3.34
C SER A 217 28.50 11.02 -3.69
N SER A 218 28.96 10.01 -2.93
CA SER A 218 30.27 9.36 -3.11
C SER A 218 30.18 7.92 -3.63
N THR A 219 28.98 7.32 -3.63
CA THR A 219 28.81 5.89 -3.88
C THR A 219 27.77 5.66 -4.96
N ALA A 220 28.14 4.90 -5.99
CA ALA A 220 27.24 4.49 -7.06
C ALA A 220 27.33 2.97 -7.29
N LYS A 221 26.24 2.38 -7.77
CA LYS A 221 26.08 0.96 -8.06
C LYS A 221 25.39 0.75 -9.39
N ASN A 222 25.59 -0.39 -10.02
CA ASN A 222 24.88 -0.75 -11.23
C ASN A 222 23.60 -1.51 -10.86
N VAL A 223 22.48 -1.16 -11.48
CA VAL A 223 21.18 -1.81 -11.27
C VAL A 223 20.54 -2.12 -12.61
N GLN A 224 19.62 -3.09 -12.65
CA GLN A 224 18.74 -3.29 -13.80
C GLN A 224 17.71 -2.15 -13.81
N MET A 225 17.79 -1.29 -14.82
CA MET A 225 16.94 -0.12 -14.98
C MET A 225 15.94 -0.38 -16.09
N MET A 226 14.67 -0.50 -15.73
CA MET A 226 13.58 -0.66 -16.68
C MET A 226 13.28 0.69 -17.36
N SER A 227 12.94 0.68 -18.64
CA SER A 227 12.71 1.90 -19.42
C SER A 227 11.43 1.81 -20.25
N GLN A 228 10.67 2.90 -20.31
CA GLN A 228 9.58 3.07 -21.28
C GLN A 228 9.31 4.55 -21.52
N GLU A 229 8.66 4.87 -22.64
CA GLU A 229 8.22 6.24 -22.94
C GLU A 229 6.72 6.24 -23.18
N GLU A 230 5.97 6.94 -22.34
CA GLU A 230 4.51 6.96 -22.45
C GLU A 230 3.91 8.16 -21.68
N THR A 231 2.59 8.36 -21.76
CA THR A 231 1.88 9.39 -21.01
C THR A 231 1.55 8.92 -19.60
N PHE A 232 2.10 9.60 -18.60
CA PHE A 232 1.87 9.35 -17.18
C PHE A 232 1.42 10.62 -16.47
N LYS A 233 0.84 10.46 -15.28
CA LYS A 233 0.58 11.62 -14.43
C LYS A 233 1.90 12.03 -13.78
N TYR A 234 2.33 13.25 -14.03
CA TYR A 234 3.64 13.77 -13.67
C TYR A 234 3.55 15.20 -13.13
N GLY A 235 4.49 15.59 -12.27
CA GLY A 235 4.61 16.96 -11.78
C GLY A 235 5.96 17.26 -11.14
N ASN A 236 6.31 18.53 -11.11
CA ASN A 236 7.45 19.03 -10.35
C ASN A 236 6.94 19.67 -9.06
N CYS A 237 7.42 19.19 -7.91
CA CYS A 237 7.07 19.75 -6.61
C CYS A 237 8.24 20.63 -6.10
N SER A 238 8.06 21.94 -6.17
CA SER A 238 9.08 22.89 -5.70
C SER A 238 9.31 22.82 -4.19
N ALA A 239 8.24 22.64 -3.41
CA ALA A 239 8.31 22.57 -1.95
C ALA A 239 9.12 21.36 -1.45
N LEU A 240 8.97 20.20 -2.11
CA LEU A 240 9.74 19.00 -1.79
C LEU A 240 11.10 18.96 -2.50
N SER A 241 11.36 19.87 -3.45
CA SER A 241 12.48 19.78 -4.39
C SER A 241 12.56 18.39 -5.05
N ALA A 242 11.43 17.94 -5.61
CA ALA A 242 11.26 16.58 -6.13
C ALA A 242 10.44 16.55 -7.44
N GLN A 243 10.66 15.51 -8.23
CA GLN A 243 9.77 15.09 -9.31
C GLN A 243 8.78 14.06 -8.78
N LEU A 244 7.54 14.12 -9.26
CA LEU A 244 6.47 13.19 -8.94
C LEU A 244 6.06 12.46 -10.21
N LEU A 245 6.00 11.13 -10.15
CA LEU A 245 5.50 10.28 -11.23
C LEU A 245 4.52 9.28 -10.66
N GLU A 246 3.36 9.11 -11.32
CA GLU A 246 2.38 8.09 -10.94
C GLU A 246 2.19 7.08 -12.08
N LEU A 247 2.41 5.81 -11.76
CA LEU A 247 2.32 4.65 -12.65
C LEU A 247 1.11 3.81 -12.22
N ASN A 248 0.13 3.64 -13.10
CA ASN A 248 -1.07 2.84 -12.79
C ASN A 248 -0.78 1.34 -12.87
N TYR A 249 -1.39 0.57 -11.97
CA TYR A 249 -1.54 -0.87 -12.13
C TYR A 249 -2.79 -1.19 -12.94
N SER A 250 -2.81 -2.40 -13.51
CA SER A 250 -3.93 -2.91 -14.31
C SER A 250 -5.24 -2.85 -13.53
N LYS A 251 -6.36 -2.65 -14.25
CA LYS A 251 -7.72 -2.59 -13.67
C LYS A 251 -7.98 -1.38 -12.76
N GLY A 252 -7.10 -0.37 -12.79
CA GLY A 252 -7.42 1.05 -12.56
C GLY A 252 -7.65 1.52 -11.11
N LYS A 253 -7.46 0.66 -10.10
CA LYS A 253 -7.69 1.02 -8.68
C LYS A 253 -6.42 1.20 -7.85
N ALA A 254 -5.29 0.78 -8.38
CA ALA A 254 -4.01 0.87 -7.70
C ALA A 254 -3.02 1.62 -8.58
N SER A 255 -2.14 2.40 -7.97
CA SER A 255 -1.03 3.06 -8.63
C SER A 255 0.20 3.11 -7.73
N MET A 256 1.36 3.34 -8.32
CA MET A 256 2.59 3.66 -7.62
C MET A 256 2.91 5.14 -7.85
N LEU A 257 2.93 5.93 -6.79
CA LEU A 257 3.46 7.28 -6.77
C LEU A 257 4.93 7.24 -6.36
N ILE A 258 5.81 7.79 -7.19
CA ILE A 258 7.24 7.92 -6.93
C ILE A 258 7.54 9.39 -6.65
N VAL A 259 8.09 9.67 -5.47
CA VAL A 259 8.62 10.97 -5.07
C VAL A 259 10.13 10.90 -5.18
N LEU A 260 10.67 11.45 -6.27
CA LEU A 260 12.10 11.43 -6.60
C LEU A 260 12.72 12.79 -6.26
N PRO A 261 13.51 12.92 -5.18
CA PRO A 261 14.23 14.14 -4.89
C PRO A 261 15.16 14.55 -6.04
N LYS A 262 15.37 15.85 -6.24
CA LYS A 262 16.32 16.35 -7.25
C LYS A 262 17.77 16.05 -6.88
N GLU A 263 18.10 16.13 -5.60
CA GLU A 263 19.42 15.83 -5.05
C GLU A 263 19.54 14.37 -4.61
N VAL A 264 20.72 13.76 -4.77
CA VAL A 264 20.98 12.36 -4.36
C VAL A 264 20.70 12.12 -2.87
N GLU A 265 21.07 13.07 -2.01
CA GLU A 265 20.84 13.01 -0.55
C GLU A 265 19.51 13.67 -0.13
N GLY A 266 18.63 13.98 -1.08
CA GLY A 266 17.42 14.78 -0.85
C GLY A 266 16.29 14.04 -0.12
N LEU A 267 16.32 12.70 -0.08
CA LEU A 267 15.21 11.89 0.45
C LEU A 267 14.89 12.17 1.92
N LYS A 268 15.92 12.40 2.76
CA LYS A 268 15.73 12.73 4.18
C LYS A 268 14.91 14.02 4.36
N ASN A 269 15.14 15.02 3.50
CA ASN A 269 14.38 16.26 3.56
C ASN A 269 12.94 16.07 3.10
N VAL A 270 12.72 15.26 2.05
CA VAL A 270 11.36 14.88 1.61
C VAL A 270 10.59 14.22 2.74
N LEU A 271 11.15 13.17 3.37
CA LEU A 271 10.51 12.47 4.49
C LEU A 271 10.17 13.40 5.65
N ARG A 272 11.10 14.30 6.01
CA ARG A 272 10.87 15.30 7.06
C ARG A 272 9.68 16.21 6.72
N LEU A 273 9.67 16.82 5.53
CA LEU A 273 8.61 17.74 5.12
C LEU A 273 7.24 17.05 5.10
N LEU A 274 7.18 15.80 4.62
CA LEU A 274 5.96 15.00 4.66
C LEU A 274 5.54 14.72 6.11
N SER A 275 6.47 14.35 7.00
CA SER A 275 6.19 14.10 8.41
C SER A 275 5.75 15.35 9.18
N ASP A 276 6.18 16.53 8.74
CA ASP A 276 5.80 17.83 9.28
C ASP A 276 4.42 18.31 8.77
N GLY A 277 3.76 17.52 7.92
CA GLY A 277 2.39 17.81 7.46
C GLY A 277 2.27 18.34 6.04
N TYR A 278 3.31 18.26 5.21
CA TYR A 278 3.17 18.59 3.79
C TYR A 278 2.17 17.65 3.11
N ASP A 279 1.14 18.23 2.49
CA ASP A 279 -0.02 17.50 1.96
C ASP A 279 0.28 16.92 0.56
N LEU A 280 0.86 15.72 0.54
CA LEU A 280 1.18 15.00 -0.69
C LEU A 280 -0.06 14.61 -1.49
N VAL A 281 -1.19 14.36 -0.85
CA VAL A 281 -2.47 14.04 -1.52
C VAL A 281 -2.92 15.22 -2.36
N SER A 282 -2.90 16.42 -1.78
CA SER A 282 -3.20 17.66 -2.49
C SER A 282 -2.18 17.96 -3.60
N GLU A 283 -0.89 17.68 -3.37
CA GLU A 283 0.15 17.87 -4.38
C GLU A 283 -0.02 16.91 -5.57
N ARG A 284 -0.35 15.65 -5.31
CA ARG A 284 -0.70 14.66 -6.33
C ARG A 284 -1.88 15.10 -7.19
N GLY A 285 -2.86 15.81 -6.61
CA GLY A 285 -3.99 16.39 -7.34
C GLY A 285 -3.61 17.45 -8.39
N LYS A 286 -2.41 18.06 -8.28
CA LYS A 286 -1.92 19.08 -9.21
C LYS A 286 -1.12 18.51 -10.39
N MET A 287 -0.72 17.24 -10.31
CA MET A 287 0.02 16.56 -11.37
C MET A 287 -0.83 16.41 -12.64
N LYS A 288 -0.19 16.41 -13.81
CA LYS A 288 -0.87 16.40 -15.12
C LYS A 288 -0.44 15.23 -15.98
N PRO A 289 -1.32 14.69 -16.84
CA PRO A 289 -0.92 13.78 -17.90
C PRO A 289 0.15 14.43 -18.78
N THR A 290 1.32 13.81 -18.84
CA THR A 290 2.52 14.32 -19.53
C THR A 290 3.23 13.15 -20.21
N ARG A 291 3.81 13.36 -21.39
CA ARG A 291 4.66 12.37 -22.05
C ARG A 291 6.02 12.34 -21.35
N VAL A 292 6.38 11.20 -20.76
CA VAL A 292 7.58 11.05 -19.93
C VAL A 292 8.39 9.86 -20.42
N GLN A 293 9.70 10.05 -20.58
CA GLN A 293 10.66 8.94 -20.63
C GLN A 293 10.94 8.53 -19.18
N VAL A 294 10.44 7.36 -18.80
CA VAL A 294 10.55 6.82 -17.46
C VAL A 294 11.67 5.79 -17.41
N ARG A 295 12.52 5.91 -16.40
CA ARG A 295 13.50 4.89 -16.01
C ARG A 295 13.42 4.64 -14.52
N ILE A 296 13.12 3.39 -14.15
CA ILE A 296 13.01 2.98 -12.74
C ILE A 296 13.73 1.65 -12.51
N PRO A 297 14.37 1.45 -11.35
CA PRO A 297 15.06 0.20 -11.06
C PRO A 297 14.05 -0.95 -10.92
N LYS A 298 14.45 -2.13 -11.38
CA LYS A 298 13.85 -3.41 -11.02
C LYS A 298 14.38 -3.86 -9.67
N PHE A 299 13.50 -4.17 -8.72
CA PHE A 299 13.92 -4.59 -7.39
C PHE A 299 12.86 -5.43 -6.67
N ALA A 300 13.32 -6.20 -5.70
CA ALA A 300 12.49 -6.83 -4.68
C ALA A 300 13.10 -6.51 -3.31
N ILE A 301 12.28 -6.07 -2.37
CA ILE A 301 12.73 -5.73 -1.01
C ILE A 301 11.80 -6.32 0.03
N GLU A 302 12.41 -6.74 1.13
CA GLU A 302 11.74 -7.22 2.34
C GLU A 302 12.17 -6.33 3.51
N SER A 303 11.29 -6.16 4.49
CA SER A 303 11.65 -5.49 5.74
C SER A 303 10.94 -6.13 6.93
N ASP A 304 11.72 -6.37 7.97
CA ASP A 304 11.29 -6.83 9.28
C ASP A 304 11.43 -5.69 10.28
N LEU A 305 10.29 -5.14 10.70
CA LEU A 305 10.22 -3.98 11.59
C LEU A 305 9.75 -4.41 12.98
N ASP A 306 10.55 -4.03 13.98
CA ASP A 306 10.14 -4.07 15.38
C ASP A 306 9.35 -2.81 15.73
N LEU A 307 8.03 -2.97 15.82
CA LEU A 307 7.10 -1.90 16.14
C LEU A 307 7.23 -1.45 17.59
N SER A 308 7.74 -2.30 18.49
CA SER A 308 7.99 -1.92 19.89
C SER A 308 9.12 -0.91 20.03
N VAL A 309 10.03 -0.84 19.05
CA VAL A 309 11.10 0.16 18.98
C VAL A 309 10.67 1.42 18.23
N LEU A 310 9.88 1.25 17.17
CA LEU A 310 9.49 2.35 16.28
C LEU A 310 8.35 3.20 16.85
N LEU A 311 7.28 2.58 17.33
CA LEU A 311 6.07 3.27 17.77
C LEU A 311 6.29 4.25 18.94
N PRO A 312 7.15 3.96 19.93
CA PRO A 312 7.48 4.93 20.97
C PRO A 312 8.07 6.24 20.43
N LYS A 313 8.86 6.18 19.35
CA LYS A 313 9.41 7.38 18.68
C LYS A 313 8.33 8.24 18.04
N MET A 314 7.20 7.62 17.70
CA MET A 314 6.01 8.28 17.16
C MET A 314 5.04 8.75 18.25
N GLY A 315 5.40 8.62 19.53
CA GLY A 315 4.56 9.01 20.66
C GLY A 315 3.59 7.93 21.14
N VAL A 316 3.67 6.70 20.60
CA VAL A 316 2.86 5.55 21.02
C VAL A 316 3.70 4.68 21.94
N SER A 317 3.61 4.93 23.25
CA SER A 317 4.40 4.24 24.27
C SER A 317 3.55 3.59 25.35
N SER A 318 2.34 4.09 25.60
CA SER A 318 1.51 3.62 26.72
C SER A 318 1.15 2.14 26.58
N ILE A 319 0.93 1.67 25.35
CA ILE A 319 0.55 0.28 25.05
C ILE A 319 1.61 -0.74 25.43
N PHE A 320 2.88 -0.33 25.53
CA PHE A 320 4.04 -1.17 25.89
C PHE A 320 4.40 -1.03 27.38
N SER A 321 3.41 -0.73 28.21
CA SER A 321 3.62 -0.59 29.65
C SER A 321 2.45 -1.16 30.42
N SER A 322 2.67 -1.46 31.70
CA SER A 322 1.62 -1.91 32.61
C SER A 322 0.50 -0.88 32.81
N SER A 323 0.70 0.36 32.36
CA SER A 323 -0.29 1.44 32.37
C SER A 323 -1.14 1.55 31.09
N ALA A 324 -0.99 0.60 30.15
CA ALA A 324 -1.67 0.60 28.85
C ALA A 324 -3.20 0.69 28.94
N GLY A 325 -3.79 0.19 30.02
CA GLY A 325 -5.23 0.23 30.24
C GLY A 325 -6.03 -0.56 29.21
N ILE A 326 -5.42 -1.54 28.54
CA ILE A 326 -6.07 -2.42 27.54
C ILE A 326 -6.88 -3.49 28.29
N THR A 327 -8.04 -3.10 28.81
CA THR A 327 -8.88 -3.95 29.66
C THR A 327 -10.17 -4.40 28.97
N GLN A 328 -10.46 -3.96 27.75
CA GLN A 328 -11.77 -4.18 27.10
C GLN A 328 -11.71 -5.26 25.99
N ILE A 329 -10.66 -6.09 25.99
CA ILE A 329 -10.48 -7.20 25.05
C ILE A 329 -11.02 -8.51 25.64
N LEU A 330 -10.72 -8.76 26.91
CA LEU A 330 -11.09 -9.98 27.63
C LEU A 330 -12.34 -9.77 28.50
N GLY A 331 -13.17 -10.81 28.64
CA GLY A 331 -14.43 -10.74 29.39
C GLY A 331 -14.29 -10.49 30.89
N ASN A 332 -13.13 -10.80 31.47
CA ASN A 332 -12.77 -10.55 32.87
C ASN A 332 -12.17 -9.15 33.12
N ASN A 333 -12.01 -8.33 32.08
CA ASN A 333 -11.36 -7.02 32.11
C ASN A 333 -9.91 -7.01 32.63
N GLU A 334 -9.21 -8.12 32.51
CA GLU A 334 -7.77 -8.17 32.79
C GLU A 334 -7.02 -7.21 31.87
N SER A 335 -6.06 -6.47 32.45
CA SER A 335 -5.28 -5.48 31.70
C SER A 335 -4.18 -6.18 30.93
N LEU A 336 -4.18 -5.98 29.62
CA LEU A 336 -3.13 -6.45 28.73
C LEU A 336 -2.09 -5.34 28.49
N GLU A 337 -0.87 -5.79 28.23
CA GLU A 337 0.24 -4.97 27.75
C GLU A 337 0.71 -5.55 26.42
N VAL A 338 1.03 -4.70 25.45
CA VAL A 338 1.68 -5.15 24.23
C VAL A 338 3.14 -5.41 24.55
N SER A 339 3.54 -6.68 24.55
CA SER A 339 4.93 -7.07 24.79
C SER A 339 5.77 -6.94 23.53
N LYS A 340 5.15 -7.13 22.35
CA LYS A 340 5.84 -7.04 21.07
C LYS A 340 4.91 -6.60 19.95
N GLY A 341 5.46 -5.91 18.96
CA GLY A 341 4.79 -5.68 17.69
C GLY A 341 5.75 -5.91 16.54
N VAL A 342 5.33 -6.65 15.53
CA VAL A 342 6.13 -6.95 14.34
C VAL A 342 5.38 -6.60 13.07
N GLN A 343 6.09 -6.03 12.11
CA GLN A 343 5.64 -5.91 10.74
C GLN A 343 6.68 -6.53 9.81
N LYS A 344 6.24 -7.47 8.97
CA LYS A 344 7.04 -8.00 7.86
C LYS A 344 6.35 -7.66 6.55
N ALA A 345 7.03 -6.91 5.70
CA ALA A 345 6.48 -6.46 4.43
C ALA A 345 7.40 -6.80 3.25
N PHE A 346 6.81 -7.14 2.12
CA PHE A 346 7.50 -7.44 0.87
C PHE A 346 6.90 -6.67 -0.30
N LEU A 347 7.77 -6.10 -1.13
CA LEU A 347 7.42 -5.43 -2.38
C LEU A 347 8.33 -5.93 -3.50
N GLU A 348 7.73 -6.31 -4.62
CA GLU A 348 8.43 -6.61 -5.87
C GLU A 348 7.98 -5.66 -6.99
N VAL A 349 8.97 -5.12 -7.70
CA VAL A 349 8.84 -4.18 -8.80
C VAL A 349 9.64 -4.73 -9.98
N ASP A 350 8.93 -5.24 -10.98
CA ASP A 350 9.49 -5.82 -12.21
C ASP A 350 8.76 -5.26 -13.45
N GLU A 351 9.07 -5.83 -14.62
CA GLU A 351 8.50 -5.44 -15.89
C GLU A 351 7.04 -5.90 -16.06
N GLU A 352 6.58 -6.89 -15.27
CA GLU A 352 5.43 -7.72 -15.63
C GLU A 352 4.08 -7.01 -15.62
N GLY A 353 3.30 -7.33 -16.66
CA GLY A 353 1.86 -7.11 -16.74
C GLY A 353 1.14 -8.09 -17.70
N SER A 354 0.11 -7.67 -18.44
CA SER A 354 -0.59 -8.50 -19.42
C SER A 354 0.10 -8.45 -20.75
N LYS A 355 0.81 -9.54 -21.06
CA LYS A 355 1.18 -9.93 -22.43
C LYS A 355 -0.06 -10.07 -23.33
N ALA A 356 -0.64 -8.94 -23.74
CA ALA A 356 -1.60 -8.82 -24.79
C ALA A 356 -1.62 -7.36 -25.27
N ALA A 357 -1.02 -7.15 -26.46
CA ALA A 357 -1.14 -5.96 -27.30
C ALA A 357 -0.17 -4.79 -27.07
N SER A 358 1.14 -5.04 -27.15
CA SER A 358 2.04 -4.08 -27.84
C SER A 358 2.30 -4.58 -29.26
N SER A 359 1.27 -4.51 -30.11
CA SER A 359 1.49 -4.39 -31.54
C SER A 359 1.53 -2.91 -31.83
N SER A 360 2.72 -2.38 -32.14
CA SER A 360 2.97 -0.98 -32.45
C SER A 360 1.95 -0.45 -33.45
N GLY A 361 0.95 0.29 -32.95
CA GLY A 361 0.03 1.07 -33.75
C GLY A 361 0.75 2.33 -34.22
N MET A 362 1.53 2.23 -35.28
CA MET A 362 2.15 3.38 -35.93
C MET A 362 1.04 4.23 -36.57
N SER A 363 0.46 5.12 -35.77
CA SER A 363 -0.47 6.13 -36.27
C SER A 363 0.34 7.12 -37.11
N LEU A 364 0.10 7.13 -38.42
CA LEU A 364 0.59 8.14 -39.35
C LEU A 364 0.04 9.50 -38.93
N ARG A 365 0.75 10.18 -38.02
CA ARG A 365 0.46 11.58 -37.70
C ARG A 365 1.07 12.47 -38.77
N SER A 366 0.21 13.34 -39.30
CA SER A 366 0.52 14.39 -40.27
C SER A 366 1.75 15.19 -39.83
N ARG A 367 2.73 15.33 -40.73
CA ARG A 367 3.98 16.10 -40.53
C ARG A 367 3.69 17.59 -40.40
N ARG A 368 3.24 18.10 -39.25
CA ARG A 368 3.23 19.54 -38.92
C ARG A 368 3.37 19.79 -37.40
N SER A 369 4.45 19.31 -36.80
CA SER A 369 5.11 19.84 -35.58
C SER A 369 6.13 18.81 -35.13
N ILE A 370 7.35 19.23 -34.78
CA ILE A 370 8.27 18.38 -34.03
C ILE A 370 7.63 18.27 -32.64
N PRO A 371 7.25 17.07 -32.16
CA PRO A 371 6.73 16.93 -30.81
C PRO A 371 7.77 17.46 -29.83
N GLU A 372 7.35 18.20 -28.81
CA GLU A 372 8.24 18.56 -27.71
C GLU A 372 8.90 17.28 -27.15
N PRO A 373 10.19 17.35 -26.77
CA PRO A 373 10.86 16.21 -26.19
C PRO A 373 10.13 15.77 -24.91
N PRO A 374 10.07 14.45 -24.62
CA PRO A 374 9.43 13.97 -23.41
C PRO A 374 10.18 14.47 -22.17
N GLU A 375 9.43 14.72 -21.10
CA GLU A 375 10.01 14.95 -19.77
C GLU A 375 10.83 13.73 -19.34
N GLN A 376 11.92 13.94 -18.60
CA GLN A 376 12.79 12.85 -18.14
C GLN A 376 12.49 12.55 -16.67
N PHE A 377 12.16 11.29 -16.37
CA PHE A 377 12.06 10.80 -15.00
C PHE A 377 12.99 9.60 -14.86
N VAL A 378 14.16 9.82 -14.24
CA VAL A 378 15.19 8.79 -14.05
C VAL A 378 15.40 8.58 -12.56
N ALA A 379 14.86 7.48 -12.02
CA ALA A 379 14.99 7.12 -10.62
C ALA A 379 16.34 6.42 -10.33
N ASP A 380 17.43 7.14 -10.59
CA ASP A 380 18.83 6.70 -10.40
C ASP A 380 19.39 7.07 -9.01
N ARG A 381 18.53 7.34 -8.03
CA ARG A 381 18.90 7.78 -6.68
C ARG A 381 17.76 7.50 -5.69
N PRO A 382 18.01 7.54 -4.36
CA PRO A 382 17.02 7.21 -3.36
C PRO A 382 15.72 8.00 -3.52
N ALA A 383 14.60 7.27 -3.65
CA ALA A 383 13.27 7.82 -3.84
C ALA A 383 12.28 7.14 -2.89
N LEU A 384 11.17 7.84 -2.62
CA LEU A 384 10.04 7.26 -1.89
C LEU A 384 9.03 6.72 -2.90
N TYR A 385 8.73 5.44 -2.80
CA TYR A 385 7.73 4.74 -3.61
C TYR A 385 6.49 4.49 -2.74
N ILE A 386 5.31 4.88 -3.19
CA ILE A 386 4.07 4.75 -2.43
C ILE A 386 3.06 4.02 -3.31
N ILE A 387 2.58 2.87 -2.82
CA ILE A 387 1.45 2.18 -3.43
C ILE A 387 0.18 2.84 -2.91
N LEU A 388 -0.60 3.36 -3.83
CA LEU A 388 -1.89 3.97 -3.58
C LEU A 388 -3.01 3.02 -4.01
N LEU A 389 -4.04 2.92 -3.19
CA LEU A 389 -5.35 2.41 -3.60
C LEU A 389 -6.32 3.58 -3.64
N ASP A 390 -6.70 3.98 -4.84
CA ASP A 390 -7.29 5.28 -5.14
C ASP A 390 -6.41 6.44 -4.59
N ASP A 391 -6.68 6.89 -3.37
CA ASP A 391 -5.92 7.96 -2.68
C ASP A 391 -5.27 7.50 -1.36
N LEU A 392 -5.51 6.26 -0.93
CA LEU A 392 -4.98 5.73 0.33
C LEU A 392 -3.57 5.16 0.13
N PRO A 393 -2.56 5.63 0.86
CA PRO A 393 -1.25 4.98 0.86
C PRO A 393 -1.31 3.69 1.67
N VAL A 394 -1.14 2.56 0.99
CA VAL A 394 -1.22 1.22 1.61
C VAL A 394 0.13 0.58 1.84
N LEU A 395 1.13 0.97 1.07
CA LEU A 395 2.50 0.50 1.23
C LEU A 395 3.43 1.64 0.84
N SER A 396 4.51 1.80 1.58
CA SER A 396 5.57 2.76 1.29
C SER A 396 6.92 2.05 1.30
N ALA A 397 7.77 2.41 0.35
CA ALA A 397 9.03 1.76 0.11
C ALA A 397 10.14 2.77 -0.22
N ILE A 398 11.36 2.44 0.19
CA ILE A 398 12.60 3.12 -0.14
C ILE A 398 13.57 2.04 -0.59
N TYR A 399 14.03 2.15 -1.84
CA TYR A 399 14.99 1.23 -2.43
C TYR A 399 16.40 1.81 -2.35
N HIS A 400 17.32 0.99 -1.89
CA HIS A 400 18.76 1.15 -1.92
C HIS A 400 19.36 -0.16 -2.48
N PRO A 401 20.08 -0.13 -3.60
CA PRO A 401 20.74 -1.33 -4.11
C PRO A 401 21.72 -1.85 -3.06
N GLU A 402 21.61 -3.14 -2.76
CA GLU A 402 22.54 -3.81 -1.87
C GLU A 402 23.96 -3.78 -2.44
N PRO A 403 25.01 -3.83 -1.60
CA PRO A 403 26.36 -4.06 -2.11
C PRO A 403 26.37 -5.36 -2.92
N ASP A 404 26.99 -5.34 -4.11
CA ASP A 404 27.16 -6.52 -4.96
C ASP A 404 27.69 -7.69 -4.11
N THR A 405 26.85 -8.70 -3.87
CA THR A 405 27.24 -9.97 -3.24
C THR A 405 27.75 -10.98 -4.29
N HIS A 406 28.28 -10.48 -5.40
CA HIS A 406 29.01 -11.28 -6.37
C HIS A 406 30.49 -10.93 -6.30
N ASP A 407 31.14 -11.46 -5.27
CA ASP A 407 32.57 -11.84 -5.27
C ASP A 407 32.91 -12.67 -4.00
N GLU A 408 32.05 -13.62 -3.61
CA GLU A 408 32.51 -14.76 -2.79
C GLU A 408 32.06 -16.07 -3.45
N LEU A 409 33.09 -16.87 -3.75
CA LEU A 409 33.16 -18.05 -4.61
C LEU A 409 32.33 -19.26 -4.17
#